data_AF-A0AAD2G2J7-F1
#
_entry.id   AF-A0AAD2G2J7-F1
#
_cell.length_a   1.000
_cell.length_b   1.000
_cell.length_c   1.000
_cell.angle_alpha   90.00
_cell.angle_beta   90.00
_cell.angle_gamma   90.00
#
_symmetry.space_group_name_H-M   'P 1'
#
loop_
_entity.id
_entity.type
_entity.pdbx_description
1 polymer ?
#
loop_
_entity_poly.entity_id
_entity_poly.type
_entity_poly.pdbx_seq_one_letter_code
_entity_poly.pdbx_strand_id
1 'polypeptide(L)'
;MEGRRSRRLGYEIEEYKAKHNTVPIPHLMFDVYIRLGEAEEMMENWEAAKLMYFGMTMETDDGATSTPPQQLKMFTGLCRVAYHLKSQKAMGDMDASKVTMARALVYEAPWDDHHHEQVLHLYREIVGEEPETRSSS
;
A
#
# COMPACT_ATOMS: atom_id res chain seq x y z
N MET A 1 15.73 -21.25 -21.25
CA MET A 1 16.76 -21.11 -20.18
C MET A 1 16.24 -20.37 -18.94
N GLU A 2 14.92 -20.28 -18.71
CA GLU A 2 14.34 -19.47 -17.61
C GLU A 2 14.31 -20.19 -16.26
N GLY A 3 14.31 -21.53 -16.23
CA GLY A 3 14.20 -22.33 -15.00
C GLY A 3 15.42 -22.32 -14.06
N ARG A 4 16.53 -21.64 -14.41
CA ARG A 4 17.69 -21.46 -13.51
C ARG A 4 17.70 -20.12 -12.79
N ARG A 5 17.09 -19.08 -13.36
CA ARG A 5 16.98 -17.75 -12.73
C ARG A 5 15.94 -17.74 -11.61
N SER A 6 14.80 -18.40 -11.83
CA SER A 6 13.73 -18.56 -10.83
C SER A 6 14.19 -19.31 -9.57
N ARG A 7 15.07 -20.32 -9.72
CA ARG A 7 15.62 -21.04 -8.56
C ARG A 7 16.57 -20.19 -7.72
N ARG A 8 17.35 -19.29 -8.33
CA ARG A 8 18.31 -18.45 -7.59
C ARG A 8 17.60 -17.40 -6.74
N LEU A 9 16.52 -16.80 -7.25
CA LEU A 9 15.69 -15.85 -6.49
C LEU A 9 15.04 -16.51 -5.26
N GLY A 10 14.56 -17.75 -5.40
CA GLY A 10 13.97 -18.49 -4.28
C GLY A 10 14.95 -18.73 -3.13
N TYR A 11 16.21 -19.02 -3.43
CA TYR A 11 17.25 -19.20 -2.41
C TYR A 11 17.62 -17.88 -1.70
N GLU A 12 17.64 -16.77 -2.43
CA GLU A 12 17.95 -15.45 -1.84
C GLU A 12 16.83 -14.98 -0.88
N ILE A 13 15.57 -15.31 -1.17
CA ILE A 13 14.42 -15.00 -0.30
C ILE A 13 14.46 -15.83 0.99
N GLU A 14 14.73 -17.13 0.89
CA GLU A 14 14.84 -18.01 2.06
C GLU A 14 16.02 -17.63 2.96
N GLU A 15 17.17 -17.27 2.37
CA GLU A 15 18.33 -16.82 3.14
C GLU A 15 18.06 -15.46 3.84
N TYR A 16 17.29 -14.58 3.20
CA TYR A 16 16.85 -13.33 3.80
C TYR A 16 15.90 -13.55 4.97
N LYS A 17 14.88 -14.41 4.81
CA LYS A 17 13.95 -14.82 5.88
C LYS A 17 14.67 -15.51 7.05
N ALA A 18 15.75 -16.24 6.77
CA ALA A 18 16.58 -16.85 7.81
C ALA A 18 17.46 -15.84 8.57
N LYS A 19 17.93 -14.78 7.90
CA LYS A 19 18.77 -13.72 8.49
C LYS A 19 17.95 -12.68 9.26
N HIS A 20 16.76 -12.38 8.79
CA HIS A 20 15.84 -11.43 9.40
C HIS A 20 14.71 -12.23 10.00
N ASN A 21 14.79 -12.47 11.31
CA ASN A 21 13.79 -13.20 12.10
C ASN A 21 12.47 -12.43 12.12
N THR A 22 11.76 -12.41 11.00
CA THR A 22 10.50 -11.71 10.80
C THR A 22 9.42 -12.53 11.49
N VAL A 23 9.13 -12.17 12.74
CA VAL A 23 8.01 -12.77 13.46
C VAL A 23 6.73 -12.30 12.76
N PRO A 24 5.88 -13.20 12.25
CA PRO A 24 4.64 -12.81 11.63
C PRO A 24 3.80 -12.05 12.66
N ILE A 25 3.42 -10.82 12.31
CA ILE A 25 2.56 -9.98 13.14
C ILE A 25 1.20 -10.69 13.29
N PRO A 26 0.75 -11.02 14.52
CA PRO A 26 -0.55 -11.62 14.72
C PRO A 26 -1.66 -10.70 14.19
N HIS A 27 -2.71 -11.25 13.58
CA HIS A 27 -3.86 -10.49 13.07
C HIS A 27 -4.43 -9.48 14.08
N LEU A 28 -4.36 -9.81 15.38
CA LEU A 28 -4.78 -8.94 16.47
C LEU A 28 -4.04 -7.59 16.48
N MET A 29 -2.76 -7.58 16.15
CA MET A 29 -1.98 -6.34 16.10
C MET A 29 -2.46 -5.44 14.98
N PHE A 30 -2.89 -6.00 13.84
CA PHE A 30 -3.37 -5.22 12.71
C PHE A 30 -4.60 -4.37 13.07
N ASP A 31 -5.57 -4.98 13.75
CA ASP A 31 -6.77 -4.26 14.21
C ASP A 31 -6.46 -3.22 15.29
N VAL A 32 -5.46 -3.48 16.15
CA VAL A 32 -5.02 -2.52 17.16
C VAL A 32 -4.44 -1.28 16.51
N TYR A 33 -3.54 -1.43 15.53
CA TYR A 33 -2.96 -0.29 14.81
C TYR A 33 -4.00 0.49 14.01
N ILE A 34 -4.95 -0.19 13.36
CA ILE A 34 -6.07 0.51 12.69
C ILE A 34 -6.83 1.37 13.70
N ARG A 35 -7.21 0.81 14.85
CA ARG A 35 -7.99 1.55 15.86
C ARG A 35 -7.20 2.69 16.48
N LEU A 36 -5.90 2.52 16.70
CA LEU A 36 -5.02 3.59 17.16
C LEU A 36 -4.93 4.70 16.11
N GLY A 37 -4.78 4.35 14.82
CA GLY A 37 -4.82 5.32 13.72
C GLY A 37 -6.13 6.09 13.69
N GLU A 38 -7.28 5.41 13.80
CA GLU A 38 -8.61 6.03 13.86
C GLU A 38 -8.75 6.97 15.08
N ALA A 39 -8.22 6.57 16.24
CA ALA A 39 -8.23 7.40 17.44
C ALA A 39 -7.39 8.68 17.27
N GLU A 40 -6.19 8.57 16.69
CA GLU A 40 -5.34 9.74 16.37
C GLU A 40 -5.99 10.65 15.32
N GLU A 41 -6.70 10.09 14.33
CA GLU A 41 -7.52 10.88 13.38
C GLU A 41 -8.61 11.68 14.11
N MET A 42 -9.32 11.07 15.07
CA MET A 42 -10.34 11.76 15.86
C MET A 42 -9.77 12.88 16.74
N MET A 43 -8.50 12.80 17.11
CA MET A 43 -7.77 13.85 17.84
C MET A 43 -7.11 14.87 16.90
N GLU A 44 -7.33 14.76 15.59
CA GLU A 44 -6.68 15.56 14.55
C GLU A 44 -5.14 15.52 14.60
N ASN A 45 -4.57 14.44 15.17
CA ASN A 45 -3.14 14.22 15.26
C ASN A 45 -2.66 13.41 14.05
N TRP A 46 -2.70 14.05 12.88
CA TRP A 46 -2.51 13.37 11.59
C TRP A 46 -1.11 12.76 11.41
N GLU A 47 -0.07 13.34 12.01
CA GLU A 47 1.28 12.76 11.97
C GLU A 47 1.37 11.46 12.78
N ALA A 48 0.71 11.39 13.94
CA ALA A 48 0.64 10.15 14.71
C ALA A 48 -0.22 9.09 14.00
N ALA A 49 -1.38 9.49 13.46
CA ALA A 49 -2.21 8.60 12.66
C ALA A 49 -1.44 8.00 11.47
N LYS A 50 -0.62 8.82 10.78
CA LYS A 50 0.28 8.36 9.72
C LYS A 50 1.20 7.26 10.21
N LEU A 51 1.88 7.47 11.35
CA LEU A 51 2.82 6.49 11.91
C LEU A 51 2.12 5.16 12.24
N MET A 52 0.90 5.20 12.78
CA MET A 52 0.14 3.99 13.10
C MET A 52 -0.17 3.16 11.85
N TYR A 53 -0.59 3.81 10.77
CA TYR A 53 -0.88 3.10 9.52
C TYR A 53 0.38 2.71 8.73
N PHE A 54 1.41 3.57 8.67
CA PHE A 54 2.65 3.28 7.92
C PHE A 54 3.49 2.20 8.59
N GLY A 55 3.53 2.16 9.92
CA GLY A 55 4.28 1.14 10.66
C GLY A 55 3.89 -0.27 10.23
N MET A 56 2.61 -0.49 9.92
CA MET A 56 2.15 -1.77 9.40
C MET A 56 2.59 -2.04 7.96
N THR A 57 2.58 -1.03 7.08
CA THR A 57 2.94 -1.23 5.66
C THR A 57 4.40 -1.63 5.46
N MET A 58 5.29 -1.27 6.37
CA MET A 58 6.72 -1.60 6.29
C MET A 58 7.06 -2.98 6.84
N GLU A 59 6.19 -3.58 7.65
CA GLU A 59 6.46 -4.86 8.32
C GLU A 59 5.70 -6.05 7.71
N THR A 60 4.75 -5.81 6.78
CA THR A 60 4.06 -6.88 6.07
C THR A 60 4.77 -7.25 4.77
N ASP A 61 5.86 -7.99 4.86
CA ASP A 61 6.39 -8.74 3.72
C ASP A 61 5.38 -9.87 3.37
N ASP A 62 5.01 -9.97 2.10
CA ASP A 62 4.27 -11.09 1.49
C ASP A 62 2.77 -11.32 1.83
N GLY A 63 2.04 -10.35 2.42
CA GLY A 63 0.57 -10.42 2.46
C GLY A 63 -0.05 -11.50 3.35
N ALA A 64 0.73 -12.17 4.19
CA ALA A 64 0.27 -13.30 5.02
C ALA A 64 -0.42 -12.88 6.34
N THR A 65 -0.34 -11.61 6.76
CA THR A 65 -0.74 -11.16 8.11
C THR A 65 -2.00 -10.30 8.16
N SER A 66 -2.57 -9.90 7.02
CA SER A 66 -3.78 -9.08 6.97
C SER A 66 -4.77 -9.57 5.93
N THR A 67 -6.06 -9.51 6.26
CA THR A 67 -7.13 -9.82 5.33
C THR A 67 -7.36 -8.65 4.36
N PRO A 68 -7.89 -8.88 3.14
CA PRO A 68 -8.19 -7.79 2.21
C PRO A 68 -9.05 -6.67 2.81
N PRO A 69 -10.10 -6.93 3.61
CA PRO A 69 -10.85 -5.87 4.29
C PRO A 69 -10.01 -5.02 5.26
N GLN A 70 -9.07 -5.65 5.97
CA GLN A 70 -8.16 -4.94 6.88
C GLN A 70 -7.19 -4.05 6.09
N GLN A 71 -6.62 -4.56 5.00
CA GLN A 71 -5.75 -3.78 4.11
C GLN A 71 -6.49 -2.57 3.54
N LEU A 72 -7.72 -2.76 3.03
CA LEU A 72 -8.55 -1.68 2.51
C LEU A 72 -8.80 -0.59 3.57
N LYS A 73 -9.13 -1.00 4.80
CA LYS A 73 -9.38 -0.08 5.91
C LYS A 73 -8.13 0.74 6.26
N MET A 74 -6.97 0.09 6.34
CA MET A 74 -5.67 0.75 6.55
C MET A 74 -5.35 1.74 5.42
N PHE A 75 -5.47 1.33 4.16
CA PHE A 75 -5.16 2.20 3.02
C PHE A 75 -6.13 3.38 2.90
N THR A 76 -7.40 3.18 3.25
CA THR A 76 -8.38 4.27 3.32
C THR A 76 -8.00 5.27 4.41
N GLY A 77 -7.58 4.79 5.59
CA GLY A 77 -7.03 5.63 6.66
C GLY A 77 -5.82 6.44 6.19
N LEU A 78 -4.85 5.80 5.51
CA LEU A 78 -3.70 6.48 4.91
C LEU A 78 -4.10 7.56 3.91
N CYS A 79 -5.12 7.32 3.08
CA CYS A 79 -5.61 8.31 2.13
C CYS A 79 -6.19 9.54 2.84
N ARG A 80 -7.00 9.34 3.89
CA ARG A 80 -7.54 10.44 4.71
C ARG A 80 -6.42 11.23 5.38
N VAL A 81 -5.48 10.53 6.02
CA VAL A 81 -4.32 11.15 6.68
C VAL A 81 -3.47 11.93 5.68
N ALA A 82 -3.21 11.38 4.48
CA ALA A 82 -2.46 12.07 3.44
C ALA A 82 -3.18 13.35 2.96
N TYR A 83 -4.50 13.32 2.82
CA TYR A 83 -5.31 14.51 2.50
C TYR A 83 -5.18 15.58 3.58
N HIS A 84 -5.35 15.22 4.85
CA HIS A 84 -5.26 16.17 5.96
C HIS A 84 -3.84 16.70 6.16
N LEU A 85 -2.81 15.85 6.09
CA LEU A 85 -1.41 16.29 6.15
C LEU A 85 -1.05 17.21 4.98
N LYS A 86 -1.59 17.00 3.78
CA LYS A 86 -1.45 17.96 2.67
C LYS A 86 -2.15 19.29 2.92
N SER A 87 -3.31 19.26 3.57
CA SER A 87 -4.03 20.49 3.94
C SER A 87 -3.28 21.29 5.04
N GLN A 88 -2.56 20.59 5.92
CA GLN A 88 -1.85 21.18 7.06
C GLN A 88 -0.38 21.54 6.76
N LYS A 89 0.33 20.68 6.03
CA LYS A 89 1.64 20.94 5.45
C LYS A 89 1.43 21.28 3.99
N ALA A 90 1.55 22.56 3.65
CA ALA A 90 1.78 23.04 2.30
C ALA A 90 3.13 22.55 1.72
N MET A 91 3.36 21.24 1.73
CA MET A 91 4.51 20.53 1.17
C MET A 91 4.00 19.50 0.16
N GLY A 92 3.46 20.01 -0.95
CA GLY A 92 3.97 19.78 -2.31
C GLY A 92 4.19 18.38 -2.90
N ASP A 93 4.20 17.28 -2.15
CA ASP A 93 4.39 15.94 -2.74
C ASP A 93 3.03 15.36 -3.14
N MET A 94 2.50 15.89 -4.24
CA MET A 94 1.21 15.48 -4.75
C MET A 94 1.24 14.02 -5.21
N ASP A 95 2.38 13.60 -5.75
CA ASP A 95 2.59 12.33 -6.42
C ASP A 95 2.61 11.15 -5.44
N ALA A 96 3.26 11.30 -4.27
CA ALA A 96 3.26 10.25 -3.26
C ALA A 96 1.85 9.85 -2.79
N SER A 97 0.92 10.80 -2.65
CA SER A 97 -0.47 10.43 -2.28
C SER A 97 -1.26 9.89 -3.45
N LYS A 98 -1.04 10.36 -4.69
CA LYS A 98 -1.68 9.77 -5.88
C LYS A 98 -1.32 8.29 -5.98
N VAL A 99 -0.04 7.96 -5.80
CA VAL A 99 0.45 6.56 -5.76
C VAL A 99 -0.20 5.78 -4.61
N THR A 100 -0.28 6.38 -3.41
CA THR A 100 -0.91 5.71 -2.25
C THR A 100 -2.40 5.43 -2.49
N MET A 101 -3.14 6.37 -3.06
CA MET A 101 -4.55 6.21 -3.42
C MET A 101 -4.75 5.15 -4.51
N ALA A 102 -3.93 5.17 -5.56
CA ALA A 102 -4.00 4.17 -6.62
C ALA A 102 -3.75 2.75 -6.05
N ARG A 103 -2.76 2.59 -5.16
CA ARG A 103 -2.52 1.32 -4.47
C ARG A 103 -3.73 0.89 -3.65
N ALA A 104 -4.35 1.80 -2.88
CA ALA A 104 -5.54 1.51 -2.10
C ALA A 104 -6.68 0.92 -2.95
N LEU A 105 -6.93 1.53 -4.11
CA LEU A 105 -7.97 1.08 -5.04
C LEU A 105 -7.64 -0.28 -5.67
N VAL A 106 -6.38 -0.52 -6.06
CA VAL A 106 -5.92 -1.82 -6.59
C VAL A 106 -6.14 -2.96 -5.57
N TYR A 107 -6.02 -2.68 -4.27
CA TYR A 107 -6.23 -3.67 -3.21
C TYR A 107 -7.71 -3.99 -2.93
N GLU A 108 -8.67 -3.20 -3.42
CA GLU A 108 -10.10 -3.48 -3.24
C GLU A 108 -10.54 -4.73 -4.01
N ALA A 109 -10.01 -4.92 -5.22
CA ALA A 109 -10.28 -6.07 -6.07
C ALA A 109 -9.01 -6.55 -6.79
N PRO A 110 -8.05 -7.16 -6.09
CA PRO A 110 -6.76 -7.57 -6.66
C PRO A 110 -6.88 -8.71 -7.70
N TRP A 111 -8.03 -9.37 -7.76
CA TRP A 111 -8.35 -10.44 -8.71
C TRP A 111 -9.06 -9.96 -9.98
N ASP A 112 -9.43 -8.67 -10.05
CA ASP A 112 -10.18 -8.11 -11.17
C ASP A 112 -9.25 -7.27 -12.06
N ASP A 113 -8.76 -7.90 -13.14
CA ASP A 113 -7.89 -7.26 -14.12
C ASP A 113 -8.53 -6.00 -14.74
N HIS A 114 -9.86 -5.99 -14.90
CA HIS A 114 -10.58 -4.83 -15.44
C HIS A 114 -10.56 -3.66 -14.45
N HIS A 115 -10.75 -3.94 -13.16
CA HIS A 115 -10.61 -2.95 -12.09
C HIS A 115 -9.17 -2.39 -12.04
N HIS A 116 -8.15 -3.23 -12.18
CA HIS A 116 -6.75 -2.77 -12.25
C HIS A 116 -6.51 -1.84 -13.44
N GLU A 117 -7.01 -2.19 -14.63
CA GLU A 117 -6.90 -1.34 -15.81
C GLU A 117 -7.59 0.01 -15.60
N GLN A 118 -8.78 0.03 -14.98
CA GLN A 118 -9.51 1.26 -14.67
C GLN A 118 -8.74 2.15 -13.68
N VAL A 119 -8.19 1.56 -12.60
CA VAL A 119 -7.41 2.31 -11.61
C VAL A 119 -6.11 2.85 -12.20
N LEU A 120 -5.43 2.07 -13.05
CA LEU A 120 -4.23 2.51 -13.77
C LEU A 120 -4.55 3.63 -14.76
N HIS A 121 -5.68 3.54 -15.45
CA HIS A 121 -6.13 4.58 -16.37
C HIS A 121 -6.39 5.90 -15.62
N LEU A 122 -7.16 5.84 -14.54
CA LEU A 122 -7.43 7.00 -13.68
C LEU A 122 -6.13 7.59 -13.11
N TYR A 123 -5.21 6.74 -12.65
CA TYR A 123 -3.90 7.19 -12.16
C TYR A 123 -3.15 7.97 -13.25
N ARG A 124 -3.03 7.42 -14.46
CA ARG A 124 -2.36 8.07 -15.60
C ARG A 124 -2.97 9.42 -15.95
N GLU A 125 -4.30 9.54 -15.97
CA GLU A 125 -4.99 10.82 -16.15
C GLU A 125 -4.60 11.85 -15.08
N ILE A 126 -4.50 11.43 -13.82
CA ILE A 126 -4.18 12.32 -12.69
C ILE A 126 -2.69 12.74 -12.68
N VAL A 127 -1.75 11.90 -13.12
CA VAL A 127 -0.33 12.28 -13.29
C VAL A 127 -0.04 12.96 -14.63
N GLY A 128 -0.96 12.94 -15.58
CA GLY A 128 -0.77 13.55 -16.90
C GLY A 128 0.10 12.71 -17.83
N GLU A 129 0.19 11.40 -17.60
CA GLU A 129 0.83 10.46 -18.52
C GLU A 129 -0.16 10.10 -19.63
N GLU A 130 0.18 10.32 -20.90
CA GLU A 130 -0.67 9.85 -21.99
C GLU A 130 -0.72 8.32 -22.00
N PRO A 131 -1.91 7.71 -22.16
CA PRO A 131 -2.01 6.27 -22.25
C PRO A 131 -1.20 5.80 -23.44
N GLU A 132 -0.22 4.92 -23.22
CA GLU A 132 0.50 4.25 -24.32
C GLU A 132 -0.53 3.64 -25.26
N THR A 133 -0.76 4.28 -26.39
CA THR A 133 -1.60 3.73 -27.44
C THR A 133 -0.93 2.44 -27.84
N ARG A 134 -1.51 1.30 -27.45
CA ARG A 134 -1.02 -0.02 -27.85
C ARG A 134 -0.93 0.02 -29.37
N SER A 135 0.30 0.14 -29.88
CA SER A 135 0.60 0.08 -31.31
C SER A 135 0.21 -1.33 -31.76
N SER A 136 -1.00 -1.46 -32.29
CA SER A 136 -1.51 -2.71 -32.86
C SER A 136 -0.56 -3.14 -33.98
N SER A 137 0.31 -4.11 -33.68
CA SER A 137 1.20 -4.77 -34.63
C SER A 137 0.72 -6.20 -34.86
#